data_AF-W7BID6-F1
#
_entry.id   AF-W7BID6-F1
#
_cell.length_a   1.000
_cell.length_b   1.000
_cell.length_c   1.000
_cell.angle_alpha   90.00
_cell.angle_beta   90.00
_cell.angle_gamma   90.00
#
_symmetry.space_group_name_H-M   'P 1'
#
loop_
_entity.id
_entity.type
_entity.pdbx_description
1 polymer ?
#
loop_
_entity_poly.entity_id
_entity_poly.type
_entity_poly.pdbx_seq_one_letter_code
_entity_poly.pdbx_strand_id
1 'polypeptide(L)'
;MALKVFNFDGDAYIEGEDTRSQIGSLVSSTGNGVFGTIAQVGATNMYTIKAGTVIFIGGLCVRVVSEESFDLTNNKYIVVETVYKAVTGAYSCLFKAVNVITAGKVGTVDKQVIIYEKGKGMQNETQGMADLLKKSTRATRLFNGASYLDEGHKMSFPDVLAGQYQMLFLVFSHYTVGTGADDWGWLIYPIPVAFIAAHYGVGHSIPIVAEDTTKVMYKYVYTGLLGVSGSANNIRVLDGINFRTKCLREIWGVG
;
A
#
# COMPACT_ATOMS: atom_id res chain seq x y z
N MET A 1 -3.95 -25.97 25.97
CA MET A 1 -4.95 -25.38 25.06
C MET A 1 -5.08 -23.91 25.45
N ALA A 2 -4.41 -23.00 24.75
CA ALA A 2 -4.43 -21.57 25.09
C ALA A 2 -5.73 -20.95 24.52
N LEU A 3 -6.75 -20.82 25.36
CA LEU A 3 -7.98 -20.13 25.03
C LEU A 3 -7.71 -18.62 25.06
N LYS A 4 -7.29 -18.02 23.95
CA LYS A 4 -7.23 -16.55 23.84
C LYS A 4 -8.56 -16.04 23.31
N VAL A 5 -9.40 -15.61 24.24
CA VAL A 5 -10.66 -14.91 23.94
C VAL A 5 -10.29 -13.47 23.61
N PHE A 6 -10.32 -13.11 22.35
CA PHE A 6 -10.28 -11.70 21.95
C PHE A 6 -11.71 -11.17 22.08
N ASN A 7 -11.98 -10.48 23.18
CA ASN A 7 -13.18 -9.66 23.28
C ASN A 7 -12.91 -8.36 22.53
N PHE A 8 -13.89 -7.90 21.76
CA PHE A 8 -13.85 -6.61 21.06
C PHE A 8 -13.74 -5.41 22.02
N ASP A 9 -13.98 -5.64 23.32
CA ASP A 9 -13.75 -4.67 24.38
C ASP A 9 -12.65 -5.18 25.33
N GLY A 10 -11.48 -4.55 25.29
CA GLY A 10 -10.61 -4.46 26.47
C GLY A 10 -9.18 -5.02 26.33
N ASP A 11 -8.95 -6.13 25.62
CA ASP A 11 -7.62 -6.80 25.65
C ASP A 11 -6.98 -7.01 24.25
N ALA A 12 -7.62 -6.48 23.21
CA ALA A 12 -6.98 -6.25 21.92
C ALA A 12 -6.79 -4.74 21.77
N TYR A 13 -5.54 -4.29 21.82
CA TYR A 13 -5.22 -2.92 21.44
C TYR A 13 -5.60 -2.74 19.96
N ILE A 14 -6.74 -2.08 19.71
CA ILE A 14 -7.12 -1.58 18.40
C ILE A 14 -6.30 -0.30 18.21
N GLU A 15 -5.19 -0.37 17.47
CA GLU A 15 -4.79 0.81 16.71
C GLU A 15 -5.90 1.02 15.67
N GLY A 16 -6.55 2.19 15.72
CA GLY A 16 -7.80 2.50 15.01
C GLY A 16 -7.78 2.09 13.55
N GLU A 17 -8.90 1.57 13.03
CA GLU A 17 -9.14 1.26 11.60
C GLU A 17 -7.86 0.84 10.84
N ASP A 18 -7.13 -0.14 11.41
CA ASP A 18 -5.78 -0.45 10.99
C ASP A 18 -5.78 -0.89 9.51
N THR A 19 -4.98 -0.21 8.71
CA THR A 19 -4.57 -0.51 7.33
C THR A 19 -4.39 -2.01 7.03
N ARG A 20 -4.13 -2.83 8.04
CA ARG A 20 -4.04 -4.29 7.97
C ARG A 20 -5.36 -5.00 7.64
N SER A 21 -6.52 -4.53 8.12
CA SER A 21 -7.82 -5.14 7.72
C SER A 21 -8.12 -4.94 6.23
N GLN A 22 -7.75 -3.77 5.70
CA GLN A 22 -7.75 -3.48 4.26
C GLN A 22 -6.70 -4.30 3.52
N ILE A 23 -5.52 -4.52 4.10
CA ILE A 23 -4.54 -5.47 3.55
C ILE A 23 -5.18 -6.85 3.43
N GLY A 24 -5.86 -7.37 4.46
CA GLY A 24 -6.54 -8.68 4.43
C GLY A 24 -7.55 -8.87 3.29
N SER A 25 -8.35 -7.84 2.97
CA SER A 25 -9.26 -7.85 1.81
C SER A 25 -8.54 -7.68 0.47
N LEU A 26 -7.30 -7.18 0.49
CA LEU A 26 -6.43 -6.93 -0.65
C LEU A 26 -5.47 -8.09 -0.97
N VAL A 27 -5.24 -9.06 -0.07
CA VAL A 27 -4.28 -10.18 -0.27
C VAL A 27 -4.92 -11.43 -0.89
N SER A 28 -6.23 -11.58 -0.86
CA SER A 28 -6.88 -12.67 -1.59
C SER A 28 -8.28 -12.27 -2.07
N SER A 29 -8.68 -12.80 -3.22
CA SER A 29 -10.07 -12.71 -3.69
C SER A 29 -11.08 -13.37 -2.74
N THR A 30 -10.59 -14.08 -1.70
CA THR A 30 -11.35 -14.77 -0.66
C THR A 30 -11.32 -14.06 0.70
N GLY A 31 -10.52 -13.00 0.89
CA GLY A 31 -10.35 -12.28 2.16
C GLY A 31 -9.52 -13.00 3.24
N ASN A 32 -8.79 -14.06 2.87
CA ASN A 32 -8.03 -14.95 3.77
C ASN A 32 -6.53 -15.00 3.40
N GLY A 33 -5.63 -14.93 4.38
CA GLY A 33 -4.17 -14.94 4.11
C GLY A 33 -3.29 -15.14 5.35
N VAL A 34 -2.01 -15.46 5.14
CA VAL A 34 -1.03 -15.72 6.22
C VAL A 34 0.29 -15.04 5.88
N PHE A 35 0.84 -14.31 6.84
CA PHE A 35 2.15 -13.65 6.77
C PHE A 35 2.96 -14.00 8.00
N GLY A 36 4.10 -14.65 7.82
CA GLY A 36 4.95 -15.03 8.94
C GLY A 36 5.69 -16.33 8.65
N THR A 37 6.02 -17.07 9.69
CA THR A 37 6.82 -18.27 9.56
C THR A 37 6.18 -19.40 10.35
N ILE A 38 5.98 -20.53 9.67
CA ILE A 38 5.68 -21.81 10.30
C ILE A 38 6.90 -22.69 10.09
N ALA A 39 7.64 -22.93 11.17
CA ALA A 39 8.85 -23.73 11.14
C ALA A 39 8.54 -25.14 11.62
N GLN A 40 9.02 -26.15 10.88
CA GLN A 40 9.07 -27.52 11.37
C GLN A 40 10.28 -27.69 12.28
N VAL A 41 10.10 -28.31 13.44
CA VAL A 41 11.22 -28.58 14.35
C VAL A 41 11.91 -29.87 13.94
N GLY A 42 12.98 -29.74 13.14
CA GLY A 42 13.76 -30.87 12.64
C GLY A 42 12.93 -31.81 11.74
N ALA A 43 13.09 -33.13 11.91
CA ALA A 43 12.33 -34.15 11.18
C ALA A 43 11.03 -34.58 11.89
N THR A 44 10.60 -33.86 12.94
CA THR A 44 9.41 -34.22 13.73
C THR A 44 8.12 -33.71 13.09
N ASN A 45 6.96 -34.26 13.45
CA ASN A 45 5.66 -33.71 13.05
C ASN A 45 5.24 -32.46 13.86
N MET A 46 6.18 -31.83 14.56
CA MET A 46 5.94 -30.61 15.33
C MET A 46 6.18 -29.38 14.46
N TYR A 47 5.17 -28.52 14.39
CA TYR A 47 5.19 -27.28 13.63
C TYR A 47 4.93 -26.11 14.56
N THR A 48 5.82 -25.14 14.55
CA THR A 48 5.74 -23.94 15.38
C THR A 48 5.40 -22.74 14.53
N ILE A 49 4.26 -22.12 14.81
CA ILE A 49 3.90 -20.80 14.30
C ILE A 49 4.69 -19.78 15.11
N LYS A 50 5.52 -18.98 14.45
CA LYS A 50 6.37 -18.00 15.12
C LYS A 50 5.58 -16.78 15.58
N ALA A 51 5.98 -16.21 16.71
CA ALA A 51 5.49 -14.92 17.16
C ALA A 51 5.71 -13.86 16.07
N GLY A 52 4.75 -12.96 15.92
CA GLY A 52 4.72 -11.98 14.84
C GLY A 52 4.00 -12.44 13.56
N THR A 53 3.63 -13.73 13.45
CA THR A 53 2.79 -14.20 12.32
C THR A 53 1.42 -13.52 12.36
N VAL A 54 0.98 -12.97 11.23
CA VAL A 54 -0.29 -12.29 11.02
C VAL A 54 -1.16 -13.12 10.07
N ILE A 55 -2.43 -13.30 10.43
CA ILE A 55 -3.40 -14.08 9.66
C ILE A 55 -4.64 -13.24 9.40
N PHE A 56 -5.13 -13.30 8.17
CA PHE A 56 -6.33 -12.62 7.72
C PHE A 56 -7.47 -13.62 7.54
N ILE A 57 -8.66 -13.28 8.06
CA ILE A 57 -9.84 -14.15 8.09
C ILE A 57 -11.08 -13.33 7.74
N GLY A 58 -11.46 -13.29 6.47
CA GLY A 58 -12.66 -12.60 5.99
C GLY A 58 -12.81 -11.15 6.47
N GLY A 59 -11.69 -10.43 6.65
CA GLY A 59 -11.63 -9.06 7.19
C GLY A 59 -11.11 -8.94 8.63
N LEU A 60 -11.00 -10.02 9.38
CA LEU A 60 -10.34 -10.04 10.69
C LEU A 60 -8.81 -10.16 10.53
N CYS A 61 -8.06 -9.49 11.41
CA CYS A 61 -6.60 -9.58 11.50
C CYS A 61 -6.21 -10.22 12.83
N VAL A 62 -5.54 -11.36 12.79
CA VAL A 62 -5.12 -12.14 13.96
C VAL A 62 -3.59 -12.14 14.02
N ARG A 63 -3.03 -11.64 15.12
CA ARG A 63 -1.59 -11.66 15.36
C ARG A 63 -1.22 -12.74 16.37
N VAL A 64 -0.24 -13.54 16.03
CA VAL A 64 0.40 -14.51 16.91
C VAL A 64 1.37 -13.77 17.83
N VAL A 65 1.03 -13.65 19.10
CA VAL A 65 1.83 -12.88 20.08
C VAL A 65 2.98 -13.68 20.70
N SER A 66 2.89 -15.01 20.66
CA SER A 66 3.85 -15.96 21.23
C SER A 66 3.97 -17.15 20.32
N GLU A 67 5.12 -17.84 20.31
CA GLU A 67 5.26 -19.07 19.52
C GLU A 67 4.22 -20.11 19.95
N GLU A 68 3.52 -20.71 18.98
CA GLU A 68 2.51 -21.73 19.21
C GLU A 68 2.88 -22.99 18.44
N SER A 69 2.96 -24.13 19.13
CA SER A 69 3.41 -25.40 18.54
C SER A 69 2.29 -26.41 18.43
N PHE A 70 2.23 -27.08 17.28
CA PHE A 70 1.19 -28.04 16.93
C PHE A 70 1.82 -29.37 16.51
N ASP A 71 1.29 -30.46 17.06
CA ASP A 71 1.61 -31.82 16.63
C ASP A 71 0.67 -32.25 15.50
N LEU A 72 1.25 -32.46 14.31
CA LEU A 72 0.57 -32.96 13.12
C LEU A 72 0.83 -34.45 12.87
N THR A 73 1.10 -35.24 13.90
CA THR A 73 1.22 -36.70 13.78
C THR A 73 -0.10 -37.31 13.33
N ASN A 74 -1.21 -36.94 13.99
CA ASN A 74 -2.57 -37.42 13.69
C ASN A 74 -3.46 -36.37 13.01
N ASN A 75 -2.91 -35.19 12.73
CA ASN A 75 -3.62 -34.06 12.12
C ASN A 75 -2.99 -33.68 10.79
N LYS A 76 -3.82 -33.17 9.88
CA LYS A 76 -3.39 -32.79 8.52
C LYS A 76 -3.21 -31.28 8.36
N TYR A 77 -3.98 -30.49 9.12
CA TYR A 77 -4.08 -29.05 8.93
C TYR A 77 -3.80 -28.30 10.23
N ILE A 78 -3.20 -27.13 10.11
CA ILE A 78 -3.28 -26.08 11.12
C ILE A 78 -4.27 -25.04 10.61
N VAL A 79 -5.28 -24.75 11.41
CA VAL A 79 -6.34 -23.81 11.09
C VAL A 79 -6.45 -22.73 12.17
N VAL A 80 -6.98 -21.57 11.80
CA VAL A 80 -7.67 -20.72 12.77
C VAL A 80 -9.16 -21.01 12.67
N GLU A 81 -9.73 -21.41 13.79
CA GLU A 81 -11.17 -21.55 13.97
C GLU A 81 -11.75 -20.27 14.56
N THR A 82 -12.72 -19.70 13.86
CA THR A 82 -13.46 -18.53 14.29
C THR A 82 -14.72 -18.96 15.06
N VAL A 83 -15.03 -18.23 16.13
CA VAL A 83 -16.27 -18.35 16.90
C VAL A 83 -16.95 -16.99 16.91
N TYR A 84 -18.24 -16.95 16.58
CA TYR A 84 -19.04 -15.71 16.60
C TYR A 84 -20.02 -15.74 17.77
N LYS A 85 -19.99 -14.69 18.60
CA LYS A 85 -20.93 -14.48 19.71
C LYS A 85 -22.04 -13.53 19.25
N ALA A 86 -23.15 -14.07 18.79
CA ALA A 86 -24.26 -13.29 18.22
C ALA A 86 -24.81 -12.21 19.16
N VAL A 87 -24.80 -12.45 20.48
CA VAL A 87 -25.30 -11.52 21.50
C VAL A 87 -24.47 -10.22 21.56
N THR A 88 -23.16 -10.32 21.34
CA THR A 88 -22.23 -9.16 21.45
C THR A 88 -21.69 -8.72 20.09
N GLY A 89 -22.05 -9.41 19.00
CA GLY A 89 -21.48 -9.17 17.67
C GLY A 89 -19.98 -9.47 17.57
N ALA A 90 -19.38 -10.10 18.58
CA ALA A 90 -17.93 -10.26 18.68
C ALA A 90 -17.44 -11.57 18.05
N TYR A 91 -16.23 -11.52 17.50
CA TYR A 91 -15.50 -12.69 17.01
C TYR A 91 -14.39 -13.09 17.98
N SER A 92 -14.15 -14.39 18.10
CA SER A 92 -12.98 -14.96 18.78
C SER A 92 -12.30 -15.97 17.87
N CYS A 93 -10.97 -16.05 17.92
CA CYS A 93 -10.18 -16.90 17.03
C CYS A 93 -9.32 -17.87 17.86
N LEU A 94 -9.27 -19.14 17.44
CA LEU A 94 -8.47 -20.18 18.09
C LEU A 94 -7.62 -20.94 17.07
N PHE A 95 -6.34 -21.12 17.38
CA PHE A 95 -5.49 -22.01 16.61
C PHE A 95 -5.78 -23.46 16.96
N LYS A 96 -5.94 -24.30 15.94
CA LYS A 96 -6.17 -25.73 16.10
C LYS A 96 -5.40 -26.53 15.06
N ALA A 97 -4.89 -27.68 15.50
CA ALA A 97 -4.54 -28.77 14.60
C ALA A 97 -5.78 -29.63 14.38
N VAL A 98 -6.16 -29.86 13.13
CA VAL A 98 -7.34 -30.66 12.77
C VAL A 98 -7.00 -31.65 11.67
N ASN A 99 -7.70 -32.78 11.66
CA ASN A 99 -7.57 -33.75 10.58
C ASN A 99 -8.56 -33.50 9.44
N VAL A 100 -9.73 -32.93 9.74
CA VAL A 100 -10.81 -32.63 8.79
C VAL A 100 -11.24 -31.18 8.93
N ILE A 101 -11.45 -30.51 7.79
CA ILE A 101 -11.92 -29.12 7.75
C ILE A 101 -13.43 -29.10 7.90
N THR A 102 -13.90 -28.30 8.85
CA THR A 102 -15.32 -28.01 9.05
C THR A 102 -15.69 -26.79 8.20
N ALA A 103 -16.31 -27.05 7.05
CA ALA A 103 -16.81 -25.99 6.18
C ALA A 103 -18.00 -25.24 6.82
N GLY A 104 -18.18 -23.98 6.43
CA GLY A 104 -19.28 -23.12 6.87
C GLY A 104 -18.80 -21.75 7.35
N LYS A 105 -19.75 -20.89 7.71
CA LYS A 105 -19.49 -19.53 8.20
C LYS A 105 -19.95 -19.36 9.63
N VAL A 106 -19.32 -18.44 10.36
CA VAL A 106 -19.78 -17.91 11.64
C VAL A 106 -19.89 -16.39 11.49
N GLY A 107 -21.10 -15.83 11.67
CA GLY A 107 -21.34 -14.44 11.26
C GLY A 107 -21.08 -14.26 9.76
N THR A 108 -20.18 -13.34 9.40
CA THR A 108 -19.81 -13.03 8.01
C THR A 108 -18.55 -13.75 7.51
N VAL A 109 -17.79 -14.40 8.40
CA VAL A 109 -16.48 -15.00 8.09
C VAL A 109 -16.51 -16.53 8.10
N ASP A 110 -15.49 -17.16 7.54
CA ASP A 110 -15.38 -18.62 7.52
C ASP A 110 -15.11 -19.18 8.92
N LYS A 111 -15.72 -20.33 9.21
CA LYS A 111 -15.57 -21.03 10.50
C LYS A 111 -14.15 -21.53 10.71
N GLN A 112 -13.52 -22.05 9.66
CA GLN A 112 -12.13 -22.51 9.71
C GLN A 112 -11.37 -22.03 8.48
N VAL A 113 -10.25 -21.35 8.71
CA VAL A 113 -9.30 -20.94 7.66
C VAL A 113 -8.03 -21.76 7.79
N ILE A 114 -7.62 -22.39 6.68
CA ILE A 114 -6.41 -23.21 6.61
C ILE A 114 -5.19 -22.30 6.50
N ILE A 115 -4.24 -22.50 7.40
CA ILE A 115 -2.97 -21.76 7.43
C ILE A 115 -1.83 -22.63 6.89
N TYR A 116 -1.87 -23.93 7.24
CA TYR A 116 -0.86 -24.90 6.83
C TYR A 116 -1.51 -26.24 6.52
N GLU A 117 -1.05 -26.89 5.46
CA GLU A 117 -1.39 -28.29 5.13
C GLU A 117 -0.10 -29.13 5.10
N LYS A 118 -0.08 -30.20 5.90
CA LYS A 118 1.04 -31.15 5.94
C LYS A 118 1.32 -31.71 4.55
N GLY A 119 2.58 -31.60 4.11
CA GLY A 119 3.02 -32.04 2.79
C GLY A 119 2.78 -31.03 1.66
N LYS A 120 2.04 -29.93 1.90
CA LYS A 120 1.90 -28.83 0.94
C LYS A 120 2.56 -27.53 1.40
N GLY A 121 2.69 -27.30 2.71
CA GLY A 121 3.28 -26.08 3.25
C GLY A 121 2.22 -25.05 3.67
N MET A 122 2.65 -23.80 3.82
CA MET A 122 1.74 -22.69 4.10
C MET A 122 0.87 -22.38 2.88
N GLN A 123 -0.40 -22.11 3.12
CA GLN A 123 -1.30 -21.62 2.07
C GLN A 123 -0.98 -20.13 1.80
N ASN A 124 -0.83 -19.75 0.52
CA ASN A 124 -0.65 -18.36 0.04
C ASN A 124 0.69 -17.65 0.34
N GLU A 125 1.77 -18.38 0.65
CA GLU A 125 3.10 -17.81 0.96
C GLU A 125 3.65 -16.85 -0.14
N THR A 126 3.33 -17.10 -1.41
CA THR A 126 3.89 -16.37 -2.55
C THR A 126 3.00 -15.27 -3.13
N GLN A 127 1.68 -15.39 -3.06
CA GLN A 127 0.77 -14.37 -3.63
C GLN A 127 0.72 -13.11 -2.78
N GLY A 128 0.77 -13.24 -1.45
CA GLY A 128 0.69 -12.08 -0.56
C GLY A 128 1.90 -11.16 -0.63
N MET A 129 3.12 -11.72 -0.69
CA MET A 129 4.35 -10.92 -0.83
C MET A 129 4.48 -10.30 -2.22
N ALA A 130 4.16 -11.04 -3.29
CA ALA A 130 4.23 -10.53 -4.66
C ALA A 130 3.17 -9.45 -4.94
N ASP A 131 1.98 -9.55 -4.35
CA ASP A 131 0.95 -8.52 -4.46
C ASP A 131 1.19 -7.34 -3.50
N LEU A 132 1.82 -7.54 -2.34
CA LEU A 132 2.34 -6.44 -1.51
C LEU A 132 3.47 -5.70 -2.22
N LEU A 133 4.42 -6.41 -2.84
CA LEU A 133 5.47 -5.79 -3.66
C LEU A 133 4.87 -5.07 -4.86
N LYS A 134 3.91 -5.67 -5.58
CA LYS A 134 3.21 -4.98 -6.68
C LYS A 134 2.47 -3.73 -6.20
N LYS A 135 1.92 -3.75 -4.98
CA LYS A 135 1.17 -2.63 -4.40
C LYS A 135 2.07 -1.56 -3.78
N SER A 136 3.20 -1.92 -3.16
CA SER A 136 4.23 -0.97 -2.76
C SER A 136 4.82 -0.31 -4.01
N THR A 137 5.06 -1.06 -5.09
CA THR A 137 5.51 -0.49 -6.37
C THR A 137 4.41 0.19 -7.20
N ARG A 138 3.16 0.28 -6.72
CA ARG A 138 2.05 0.81 -7.54
C ARG A 138 2.10 2.33 -7.53
N ALA A 139 2.27 2.91 -8.71
CA ALA A 139 2.08 4.33 -8.90
C ALA A 139 0.60 4.69 -8.70
N THR A 140 0.29 5.48 -7.69
CA THR A 140 -1.02 6.10 -7.47
C THR A 140 -1.02 7.46 -8.16
N ARG A 141 -1.93 7.67 -9.11
CA ARG A 141 -2.11 8.99 -9.72
C ARG A 141 -2.85 9.90 -8.74
N LEU A 142 -2.13 10.87 -8.18
CA LEU A 142 -2.65 11.85 -7.24
C LEU A 142 -3.41 12.98 -7.94
N PHE A 143 -3.04 13.26 -9.19
CA PHE A 143 -3.68 14.27 -10.01
C PHE A 143 -3.54 13.95 -11.50
N ASN A 144 -4.57 14.31 -12.26
CA ASN A 144 -4.58 14.30 -13.71
C ASN A 144 -5.29 15.55 -14.23
N GLY A 145 -4.60 16.36 -15.01
CA GLY A 145 -5.16 17.55 -15.63
C GLY A 145 -4.06 18.48 -16.15
N ALA A 146 -4.35 19.20 -17.23
CA ALA A 146 -3.45 20.22 -17.73
C ALA A 146 -3.60 21.48 -16.86
N SER A 147 -2.64 21.72 -15.97
CA SER A 147 -2.53 23.01 -15.29
C SER A 147 -1.23 23.68 -15.71
N TYR A 148 -1.34 24.90 -16.22
CA TYR A 148 -0.19 25.78 -16.31
C TYR A 148 0.28 26.01 -14.88
N LEU A 149 1.47 25.55 -14.50
CA LEU A 149 2.07 25.96 -13.23
C LEU A 149 2.67 27.36 -13.38
N ASP A 150 1.84 28.32 -13.75
CA ASP A 150 2.18 29.74 -13.75
C ASP A 150 2.22 30.26 -12.31
N GLU A 151 2.73 31.48 -12.14
CA GLU A 151 2.75 32.17 -10.86
C GLU A 151 1.36 32.20 -10.20
N GLY A 152 1.31 31.88 -8.91
CA GLY A 152 0.08 31.94 -8.14
C GLY A 152 -0.90 30.78 -8.39
N HIS A 153 -0.71 29.96 -9.43
CA HIS A 153 -1.49 28.73 -9.60
C HIS A 153 -1.11 27.72 -8.54
N LYS A 154 -2.13 27.17 -7.87
CA LYS A 154 -1.98 26.17 -6.82
C LYS A 154 -2.94 25.02 -7.08
N MET A 155 -2.47 23.83 -6.77
CA MET A 155 -3.28 22.63 -6.77
C MET A 155 -3.02 21.85 -5.49
N SER A 156 -4.08 21.26 -4.95
CA SER A 156 -3.99 20.34 -3.83
C SER A 156 -4.19 18.92 -4.32
N PHE A 157 -3.51 17.98 -3.70
CA PHE A 157 -3.68 16.55 -3.91
C PHE A 157 -3.77 15.84 -2.56
N PRO A 158 -4.27 14.58 -2.54
CA PRO A 158 -4.32 13.81 -1.29
C PRO A 158 -2.95 13.76 -0.61
N ASP A 159 -2.96 13.79 0.71
CA ASP A 159 -1.74 13.83 1.52
C ASP A 159 -0.78 12.69 1.16
N VAL A 160 0.42 13.05 0.72
CA VAL A 160 1.47 12.10 0.35
C VAL A 160 1.93 11.30 1.58
N LEU A 161 1.83 11.85 2.80
CA LEU A 161 2.12 11.10 4.04
C LEU A 161 1.08 10.02 4.31
N ALA A 162 -0.20 10.28 4.00
CA ALA A 162 -1.28 9.35 4.28
C ALA A 162 -1.17 8.04 3.47
N GLY A 163 -0.45 8.06 2.34
CA GLY A 163 -0.23 6.90 1.47
C GLY A 163 1.13 6.20 1.59
N GLN A 164 2.00 6.60 2.54
CA GLN A 164 3.37 6.08 2.71
C GLN A 164 4.21 6.04 1.42
N TYR A 165 4.10 7.05 0.55
CA TYR A 165 4.89 7.09 -0.68
C TYR A 165 6.37 7.36 -0.40
N GLN A 166 7.26 6.73 -1.18
CA GLN A 166 8.70 6.97 -1.14
C GLN A 166 9.12 8.03 -2.16
N MET A 167 8.42 8.08 -3.31
CA MET A 167 8.75 8.94 -4.44
C MET A 167 7.50 9.62 -4.99
N LEU A 168 7.64 10.90 -5.35
CA LEU A 168 6.67 11.66 -6.15
C LEU A 168 7.24 11.85 -7.56
N PHE A 169 6.44 11.62 -8.58
CA PHE A 169 6.77 11.89 -9.97
C PHE A 169 5.90 13.02 -10.49
N LEU A 170 6.54 14.10 -10.91
CA LEU A 170 5.91 15.19 -11.64
C LEU A 170 6.02 14.92 -13.13
N VAL A 171 4.90 14.84 -13.83
CA VAL A 171 4.85 14.54 -15.26
C VAL A 171 4.46 15.80 -16.02
N PHE A 172 5.38 16.28 -16.85
CA PHE A 172 5.18 17.41 -17.74
C PHE A 172 4.98 16.93 -19.17
N SER A 173 4.18 17.66 -19.93
CA SER A 173 3.99 17.44 -21.36
C SER A 173 4.12 18.74 -22.13
N HIS A 174 4.24 18.65 -23.45
CA HIS A 174 4.04 19.82 -24.31
C HIS A 174 2.63 20.40 -24.10
N TYR A 175 2.54 21.72 -24.24
CA TYR A 175 1.30 22.47 -24.12
C TYR A 175 1.07 23.28 -25.40
N THR A 176 -0.02 22.96 -26.09
CA THR A 176 -0.46 23.66 -27.30
C THR A 176 -1.56 24.66 -26.95
N VAL A 177 -1.31 25.94 -27.22
CA VAL A 177 -2.26 27.04 -26.92
C VAL A 177 -3.57 26.83 -27.65
N GLY A 178 -4.67 26.83 -26.87
CA GLY A 178 -6.02 26.61 -27.38
C GLY A 178 -6.41 25.13 -27.52
N THR A 179 -5.46 24.20 -27.38
CA THR A 179 -5.70 22.75 -27.47
C THR A 179 -5.57 22.05 -26.13
N GLY A 180 -4.53 22.36 -25.36
CA GLY A 180 -4.28 21.72 -24.07
C GLY A 180 -2.91 21.04 -23.97
N ALA A 181 -2.81 20.12 -23.01
CA ALA A 181 -1.65 19.27 -22.83
C ALA A 181 -1.63 18.15 -23.90
N ASP A 182 -0.48 17.95 -24.54
CA ASP A 182 -0.32 16.94 -25.59
C ASP A 182 -0.01 15.54 -25.01
N ASP A 183 -0.44 14.49 -25.72
CA ASP A 183 -0.21 13.07 -25.40
C ASP A 183 1.20 12.55 -25.74
N TRP A 184 2.13 13.45 -26.03
CA TRP A 184 3.51 13.16 -26.39
C TRP A 184 4.47 14.19 -25.75
N GLY A 185 5.78 13.91 -25.85
CA GLY A 185 6.81 14.82 -25.32
C GLY A 185 6.85 14.86 -23.78
N TRP A 186 6.61 13.71 -23.16
CA TRP A 186 6.55 13.53 -21.72
C TRP A 186 7.92 13.69 -21.05
N LEU A 187 7.95 14.48 -20.00
CA LEU A 187 9.11 14.67 -19.13
C LEU A 187 8.72 14.31 -17.71
N ILE A 188 9.51 13.45 -17.08
CA ILE A 188 9.22 12.93 -15.75
C ILE A 188 10.31 13.42 -14.80
N TYR A 189 9.89 14.02 -13.69
CA TYR A 189 10.80 14.51 -12.66
C TYR A 189 10.51 13.83 -11.31
N PRO A 190 11.40 12.94 -10.83
CA PRO A 190 11.25 12.27 -9.55
C PRO A 190 11.71 13.14 -8.38
N ILE A 191 10.96 13.12 -7.28
CA ILE A 191 11.30 13.80 -6.02
C ILE A 191 11.06 12.84 -4.86
N PRO A 192 12.08 12.49 -4.05
CA PRO A 192 11.88 11.69 -2.84
C PRO A 192 10.97 12.40 -1.84
N VAL A 193 10.02 11.67 -1.26
CA VAL A 193 9.08 12.25 -0.29
C VAL A 193 9.80 12.76 0.96
N ALA A 194 10.84 12.05 1.41
CA ALA A 194 11.71 12.53 2.49
C ALA A 194 12.37 13.89 2.18
N PHE A 195 12.71 14.13 0.91
CA PHE A 195 13.27 15.42 0.49
C PHE A 195 12.22 16.53 0.55
N ILE A 196 10.99 16.25 0.11
CA ILE A 196 9.85 17.20 0.18
C ILE A 196 9.57 17.57 1.64
N ALA A 197 9.55 16.58 2.53
CA ALA A 197 9.32 16.79 3.96
C ALA A 197 10.42 17.65 4.61
N ALA A 198 11.69 17.42 4.26
CA ALA A 198 12.83 18.16 4.79
C ALA A 198 12.94 19.60 4.24
N HIS A 199 12.35 19.88 3.08
CA HIS A 199 12.46 21.17 2.39
C HIS A 199 11.08 21.78 2.09
N TYR A 200 10.16 21.65 3.04
CA TYR A 200 8.80 22.16 2.87
C TYR A 200 8.80 23.66 2.55
N GLY A 201 8.15 24.04 1.44
CA GLY A 201 8.07 25.42 0.96
C GLY A 201 9.23 25.87 0.06
N VAL A 202 10.20 24.98 -0.23
CA VAL A 202 11.29 25.27 -1.17
C VAL A 202 10.90 24.89 -2.61
N GLY A 203 11.40 25.65 -3.58
CA GLY A 203 11.15 25.41 -5.00
C GLY A 203 12.08 24.33 -5.59
N HIS A 204 11.54 23.49 -6.46
CA HIS A 204 12.25 22.56 -7.31
C HIS A 204 12.47 23.17 -8.69
N SER A 205 13.71 23.14 -9.18
CA SER A 205 14.07 23.52 -10.55
C SER A 205 14.21 22.27 -11.42
N ILE A 206 13.41 22.19 -12.48
CA ILE A 206 13.33 21.05 -13.37
C ILE A 206 13.91 21.47 -14.72
N PRO A 207 15.10 20.98 -15.09
CA PRO A 207 15.71 21.30 -16.37
C PRO A 207 14.96 20.57 -17.50
N ILE A 208 14.63 21.31 -18.55
CA ILE A 208 13.97 20.78 -19.75
C ILE A 208 14.70 21.33 -20.97
N VAL A 209 15.12 20.46 -21.87
CA VAL A 209 15.72 20.87 -23.15
C VAL A 209 14.65 21.61 -23.96
N ALA A 210 14.98 22.81 -24.44
CA ALA A 210 14.07 23.56 -25.30
C ALA A 210 14.13 22.97 -26.72
N GLU A 211 12.98 22.52 -27.23
CA GLU A 211 12.83 21.93 -28.56
C GLU A 211 13.39 22.86 -29.64
N ASP A 212 14.05 22.28 -30.64
CA ASP A 212 14.66 22.98 -31.78
C ASP A 212 15.72 24.04 -31.42
N THR A 213 16.28 23.99 -30.21
CA THR A 213 17.38 24.86 -29.76
C THR A 213 18.48 24.08 -29.05
N THR A 214 19.66 24.70 -28.87
CA THR A 214 20.75 24.17 -28.03
C THR A 214 20.63 24.57 -26.55
N LYS A 215 19.49 25.12 -26.15
CA LYS A 215 19.29 25.76 -24.85
C LYS A 215 18.45 24.89 -23.91
N VAL A 216 18.57 25.16 -22.61
CA VAL A 216 17.80 24.50 -21.55
C VAL A 216 16.90 25.54 -20.88
N MET A 217 15.61 25.23 -20.77
CA MET A 217 14.68 25.97 -19.92
C MET A 217 14.54 25.28 -18.56
N TYR A 218 14.13 26.06 -17.56
CA TYR A 218 13.91 25.56 -16.21
C TYR A 218 12.48 25.82 -15.80
N LYS A 219 11.78 24.76 -15.41
CA LYS A 219 10.46 24.85 -14.77
C LYS A 219 10.64 24.86 -13.26
N TYR A 220 10.07 25.87 -12.61
CA TYR A 220 10.15 26.04 -11.17
C TYR A 220 8.81 25.73 -10.53
N VAL A 221 8.78 24.86 -9.54
CA VAL A 221 7.56 24.46 -8.82
C VAL A 221 7.83 24.37 -7.34
N TYR A 222 6.89 24.78 -6.49
CA TYR A 222 6.99 24.54 -5.05
C TYR A 222 6.17 23.29 -4.74
N THR A 223 6.83 22.26 -4.20
CA THR A 223 6.19 20.98 -3.89
C THR A 223 6.08 20.81 -2.39
N GLY A 224 4.87 20.55 -1.92
CA GLY A 224 4.58 20.18 -0.54
C GLY A 224 3.92 18.81 -0.47
N LEU A 225 3.74 18.32 0.75
CA LEU A 225 3.13 17.00 1.00
C LEU A 225 1.65 16.93 0.60
N LEU A 226 0.98 18.08 0.49
CA LEU A 226 -0.46 18.18 0.20
C LEU A 226 -0.78 18.91 -1.12
N GLY A 227 0.23 19.41 -1.82
CA GLY A 227 -0.03 20.26 -2.98
C GLY A 227 1.23 20.74 -3.69
N VAL A 228 1.02 21.31 -4.88
CA VAL A 228 2.07 21.94 -5.70
C VAL A 228 1.58 23.34 -6.11
N SER A 229 2.51 24.29 -6.17
CA SER A 229 2.23 25.62 -6.71
C SER A 229 3.27 26.09 -7.73
N GLY A 230 2.82 26.87 -8.71
CA GLY A 230 3.67 27.47 -9.73
C GLY A 230 4.47 28.67 -9.24
N SER A 231 5.47 29.06 -10.03
CA SER A 231 6.45 30.10 -9.71
C SER A 231 6.47 31.20 -10.77
N ALA A 232 6.72 32.44 -10.34
CA ALA A 232 6.91 33.63 -11.19
C ALA A 232 7.88 33.39 -12.35
N ASN A 233 8.93 32.61 -12.10
CA ASN A 233 9.98 32.33 -13.08
C ASN A 233 9.51 31.50 -14.29
N ASN A 234 8.31 30.93 -14.24
CA ASN A 234 7.71 30.22 -15.37
C ASN A 234 7.05 31.19 -16.39
N ILE A 235 6.82 32.46 -16.02
CA ILE A 235 6.19 33.48 -16.87
C ILE A 235 7.26 34.34 -17.54
N ARG A 236 7.97 33.77 -18.51
CA ARG A 236 8.94 34.54 -19.31
C ARG A 236 9.17 33.95 -20.69
N VAL A 237 9.64 34.81 -21.60
CA VAL A 237 10.21 34.43 -22.89
C VAL A 237 11.62 35.00 -22.93
N LEU A 238 12.60 34.16 -23.23
CA LEU A 238 13.99 34.59 -23.34
C LEU A 238 14.60 33.95 -24.60
N ASP A 239 15.18 34.77 -25.47
CA ASP A 239 15.81 34.34 -26.72
C ASP A 239 14.96 33.36 -27.55
N GLY A 240 13.66 33.63 -27.68
CA GLY A 240 12.72 32.78 -28.43
C GLY A 240 12.21 31.55 -27.66
N ILE A 241 12.74 31.25 -26.48
CA ILE A 241 12.23 30.16 -25.63
C ILE A 241 11.04 30.65 -24.83
N ASN A 242 9.88 30.05 -25.06
CA ASN A 242 8.68 30.30 -24.28
C ASN A 242 8.57 29.30 -23.13
N PHE A 243 8.69 29.77 -21.89
CA PHE A 243 8.66 28.90 -20.71
C PHE A 243 7.25 28.36 -20.41
N ARG A 244 6.20 28.78 -21.13
CA ARG A 244 4.82 28.26 -21.01
C ARG A 244 4.55 27.01 -21.85
N THR A 245 5.47 26.58 -22.73
CA THR A 245 5.26 25.45 -23.67
C THR A 245 5.26 24.07 -23.01
N LYS A 246 5.55 23.98 -21.71
CA LYS A 246 5.37 22.76 -20.92
C LYS A 246 4.40 23.00 -19.78
N CYS A 247 3.47 22.08 -19.55
CA CYS A 247 2.53 22.12 -18.43
C CYS A 247 2.72 20.89 -17.54
N LEU A 248 2.41 21.02 -16.25
CA LEU A 248 2.26 19.85 -15.39
C LEU A 248 0.95 19.17 -15.77
N ARG A 249 1.03 17.89 -16.09
CA ARG A 249 -0.09 17.09 -16.58
C ARG A 249 -0.55 16.07 -15.57
N GLU A 250 0.39 15.37 -14.93
CA GLU A 250 0.06 14.36 -13.93
C GLU A 250 1.02 14.43 -12.74
N ILE A 251 0.53 13.98 -11.60
CA ILE A 251 1.34 13.71 -10.41
C ILE A 251 1.08 12.28 -9.99
N TRP A 252 2.15 11.52 -9.79
CA TRP A 252 2.09 10.13 -9.33
C TRP A 252 2.88 9.96 -8.03
N GLY A 253 2.30 9.29 -7.04
CA GLY A 253 2.99 8.81 -5.84
C GLY A 253 3.33 7.33 -5.98
N VAL A 254 4.55 6.93 -5.64
CA VAL A 254 5.02 5.53 -5.65
C VAL A 254 5.55 5.18 -4.26
N GLY A 255 5.13 4.03 -3.72
CA GLY A 255 5.49 3.53 -2.39
C GLY A 255 6.69 2.58 -2.36
#